data_AF-A0A8I2B6N1-F1
#
_entry.id   AF-A0A8I2B6N1-F1
#
_cell.length_a   1.000
_cell.length_b   1.000
_cell.length_c   1.000
_cell.angle_alpha   90.00
_cell.angle_beta   90.00
_cell.angle_gamma   90.00
#
_symmetry.space_group_name_H-M   'P 1'
#
loop_
_entity.id
_entity.type
_entity.pdbx_description
1 polymer ?
#
loop_
_entity_poly.entity_id
_entity_poly.type
_entity_poly.pdbx_seq_one_letter_code
_entity_poly.pdbx_strand_id
1 'polypeptide(L)'
;MTLMAEHERFELLEALDTFTMSKIMYDEGLPLEDVAYFELPNTGCFKLSLLKLQSKYPYFKIRESKDDEVLFIFTLSLPRALKEYYSVLKEIINHSLDYMDAYIVEVESEWRCNEFHFSCHDQVQYSSLLKDILLEFKMMKIKEVNYTS
;
A
#
# COMPACT_ATOMS: atom_id res chain seq x y z
N MET A 1 -17.99 -12.67 -32.91
CA MET A 1 -17.38 -12.37 -31.60
C MET A 1 -17.19 -10.87 -31.56
N THR A 2 -18.01 -10.16 -30.79
CA THR A 2 -17.85 -8.71 -30.62
C THR A 2 -16.70 -8.50 -29.64
N LEU A 3 -15.65 -7.80 -30.08
CA LEU A 3 -14.54 -7.42 -29.21
C LEU A 3 -15.07 -6.39 -28.20
N MET A 4 -14.89 -6.66 -26.91
CA MET A 4 -15.20 -5.71 -25.82
C MET A 4 -14.48 -4.38 -26.05
N ALA A 5 -15.12 -3.26 -25.72
CA ALA A 5 -14.48 -1.96 -25.81
C ALA A 5 -13.28 -1.90 -24.84
N GLU A 6 -12.27 -1.09 -25.17
CA GLU A 6 -11.08 -0.94 -24.34
C GLU A 6 -11.40 -0.39 -22.94
N HIS A 7 -12.29 0.59 -22.85
CA HIS A 7 -12.74 1.17 -21.59
C HIS A 7 -13.40 0.13 -20.67
N GLU A 8 -14.32 -0.69 -21.20
CA GLU A 8 -14.97 -1.77 -20.44
C GLU A 8 -13.94 -2.80 -19.91
N ARG A 9 -12.84 -3.02 -20.64
CA ARG A 9 -11.76 -3.91 -20.18
C ARG A 9 -11.02 -3.32 -19.00
N PHE A 10 -10.74 -2.01 -19.01
CA PHE A 10 -10.08 -1.33 -17.89
C PHE A 10 -10.96 -1.32 -16.64
N GLU A 11 -12.24 -1.00 -16.78
CA GLU A 11 -13.20 -1.03 -15.65
C GLU A 11 -13.28 -2.41 -15.00
N LEU A 12 -13.30 -3.49 -15.79
CA LEU A 12 -13.29 -4.85 -15.25
C LEU A 12 -11.98 -5.21 -14.53
N LEU A 13 -10.83 -4.73 -15.02
CA LEU A 13 -9.54 -4.95 -14.36
C LEU A 13 -9.46 -4.21 -13.02
N GLU A 14 -9.92 -2.96 -12.96
CA GLU A 14 -9.99 -2.18 -11.73
C GLU A 14 -10.94 -2.80 -10.70
N ALA A 15 -12.11 -3.28 -11.15
CA ALA A 15 -13.06 -3.97 -10.30
C ALA A 15 -12.49 -5.29 -9.73
N LEU A 16 -11.76 -6.05 -10.57
CA LEU A 16 -11.08 -7.28 -10.13
C LEU A 16 -9.99 -6.98 -9.09
N ASP A 17 -9.21 -5.93 -9.31
CA ASP A 17 -8.14 -5.50 -8.40
C ASP A 17 -8.72 -5.07 -7.04
N THR A 18 -9.79 -4.27 -7.08
CA THR A 18 -10.59 -3.85 -5.91
C THR A 18 -11.11 -5.03 -5.11
N PHE A 19 -11.78 -5.98 -5.79
CA PHE A 19 -12.30 -7.19 -5.15
C PHE A 19 -11.18 -8.01 -4.52
N THR A 20 -10.03 -8.11 -5.18
CA THR A 20 -8.87 -8.86 -4.67
C THR A 20 -8.30 -8.20 -3.42
N MET A 21 -8.20 -6.87 -3.37
CA MET A 21 -7.82 -6.15 -2.15
C MET A 21 -8.81 -6.37 -1.01
N SER A 22 -10.12 -6.28 -1.27
CA SER A 22 -11.14 -6.57 -0.26
C SER A 22 -10.97 -8.00 0.30
N LYS A 23 -10.72 -8.99 -0.56
CA LYS A 23 -10.46 -10.36 -0.11
C LYS A 23 -9.21 -10.46 0.77
N ILE A 24 -8.10 -9.81 0.39
CA ILE A 24 -6.88 -9.77 1.22
C ILE A 24 -7.20 -9.24 2.61
N MET A 25 -7.98 -8.15 2.69
CA MET A 25 -8.34 -7.51 3.95
C MET A 25 -9.27 -8.38 4.80
N TYR A 26 -10.23 -9.06 4.18
CA TYR A 26 -11.08 -10.05 4.84
C TYR A 26 -10.27 -11.23 5.41
N ASP A 27 -9.34 -11.77 4.61
CA ASP A 27 -8.45 -12.86 5.03
C ASP A 27 -7.53 -12.43 6.19
N GLU A 28 -7.21 -11.14 6.28
CA GLU A 28 -6.50 -10.54 7.44
C GLU A 28 -7.38 -10.35 8.68
N GLY A 29 -8.67 -10.65 8.61
CA GLY A 29 -9.65 -10.47 9.69
C GLY A 29 -10.01 -9.01 9.93
N LEU A 30 -9.84 -8.13 8.93
CA LEU A 30 -10.19 -6.72 9.01
C LEU A 30 -11.59 -6.48 8.45
N PRO A 31 -12.40 -5.61 9.11
CA PRO A 31 -13.77 -5.37 8.67
C PRO A 31 -13.77 -4.67 7.30
N LEU A 32 -14.45 -5.27 6.35
CA LEU A 32 -14.87 -4.62 5.11
C LEU A 32 -16.14 -3.84 5.46
N GLU A 33 -16.08 -2.51 5.43
CA GLU A 33 -17.31 -1.74 5.41
C GLU A 33 -17.82 -1.81 3.97
N ASP A 34 -18.92 -2.55 3.77
CA ASP A 34 -19.38 -3.06 2.46
C ASP A 34 -19.66 -1.98 1.40
N VAL A 35 -19.70 -0.70 1.76
CA VAL A 35 -20.01 0.41 0.82
C VAL A 35 -18.73 1.10 0.34
N ALA A 36 -17.77 1.34 1.22
CA ALA A 36 -16.61 2.19 0.89
C ALA A 36 -15.62 1.53 -0.09
N TYR A 37 -15.51 0.19 -0.10
CA TYR A 37 -14.57 -0.50 -0.99
C TYR A 37 -15.02 -0.54 -2.45
N PHE A 38 -16.31 -0.53 -2.73
CA PHE A 38 -16.82 -0.68 -4.11
C PHE A 38 -17.18 0.66 -4.76
N GLU A 39 -17.16 1.76 -3.99
CA GLU A 39 -17.38 3.13 -4.47
C GLU A 39 -16.08 3.87 -4.78
N LEU A 40 -14.93 3.31 -4.40
CA LEU A 40 -13.61 3.92 -4.61
C LEU A 40 -12.91 3.31 -5.84
N PRO A 41 -12.10 4.11 -6.57
CA PRO A 41 -11.14 3.53 -7.51
C PRO A 41 -10.15 2.62 -6.77
N ASN A 42 -9.47 1.73 -7.49
CA ASN A 42 -8.50 0.80 -6.93
C ASN A 42 -7.41 1.50 -6.07
N THR A 43 -6.98 2.70 -6.46
CA THR A 43 -6.07 3.57 -5.68
C THR A 43 -6.65 3.95 -4.31
N GLY A 44 -7.93 4.32 -4.27
CA GLY A 44 -8.66 4.61 -3.03
C GLY A 44 -8.84 3.37 -2.16
N CYS A 45 -9.09 2.21 -2.77
CA CYS A 45 -9.18 0.93 -2.08
C CYS A 45 -7.85 0.51 -1.45
N PHE A 46 -6.75 0.73 -2.15
CA PHE A 46 -5.41 0.49 -1.66
C PHE A 46 -5.10 1.36 -0.43
N LYS A 47 -5.43 2.66 -0.50
CA LYS A 47 -5.35 3.59 0.65
C LYS A 47 -6.10 3.08 1.86
N LEU A 48 -7.37 2.74 1.67
CA LEU A 48 -8.25 2.29 2.73
C LEU A 48 -7.72 1.00 3.37
N SER A 49 -7.21 0.10 2.54
CA SER A 49 -6.60 -1.15 2.97
C SER A 49 -5.40 -0.91 3.89
N LEU A 50 -4.51 -0.01 3.50
CA LEU A 50 -3.36 0.34 4.33
C LEU A 50 -3.75 1.07 5.61
N LEU A 51 -4.74 1.98 5.57
CA LEU A 51 -5.25 2.63 6.78
C LEU A 51 -5.77 1.58 7.78
N LYS A 52 -6.52 0.59 7.30
CA LYS A 52 -7.02 -0.52 8.14
C LYS A 52 -5.88 -1.40 8.65
N LEU A 53 -4.88 -1.70 7.82
CA LEU A 53 -3.69 -2.48 8.22
C LEU A 53 -2.86 -1.81 9.31
N GLN A 54 -2.84 -0.47 9.37
CA GLN A 54 -2.10 0.28 10.39
C GLN A 54 -2.55 -0.07 11.81
N SER A 55 -3.82 -0.45 12.00
CA SER A 55 -4.34 -0.90 13.31
C SER A 55 -3.72 -2.23 13.78
N LYS A 56 -3.26 -3.07 12.83
CA LYS A 56 -2.71 -4.40 13.08
C LYS A 56 -1.17 -4.43 13.01
N TYR A 57 -0.59 -3.51 12.24
CA TYR A 57 0.83 -3.39 11.97
C TYR A 57 1.28 -1.93 12.16
N PRO A 58 1.74 -1.53 13.36
CA PRO A 58 2.06 -0.14 13.70
C PRO A 58 3.44 0.31 13.17
N TYR A 59 3.85 -0.19 12.00
CA TYR A 59 5.18 -0.01 11.40
C TYR A 59 5.24 1.17 10.41
N PHE A 60 4.09 1.77 10.13
CA PHE A 60 3.95 2.84 9.17
C PHE A 60 2.85 3.80 9.60
N LYS A 61 2.85 4.99 8.99
CA LYS A 61 1.81 6.00 9.09
C LYS A 61 1.49 6.51 7.70
N ILE A 62 0.20 6.60 7.40
CA ILE A 62 -0.29 7.25 6.18
C ILE A 62 -0.61 8.71 6.50
N ARG A 63 -0.13 9.63 5.67
CA ARG A 63 -0.52 11.05 5.71
C ARG A 63 -1.04 11.46 4.34
N GLU A 64 -2.02 12.36 4.35
CA GLU A 64 -2.48 13.03 3.14
C GLU A 64 -1.54 14.19 2.82
N SER A 65 -1.15 14.32 1.55
CA SER A 65 -0.52 15.52 1.05
C SER A 65 -1.49 16.70 1.13
N LYS A 66 -0.95 17.90 1.34
CA LYS A 66 -1.72 19.15 1.32
C LYS A 66 -1.87 19.74 -0.08
N ASP A 67 -1.01 19.33 -1.01
CA ASP A 67 -1.11 19.69 -2.42
C ASP A 67 -1.89 18.57 -3.14
N ASP A 68 -2.80 19.00 -4.01
CA ASP A 68 -3.95 18.32 -4.61
C ASP A 68 -3.77 16.87 -5.10
N GLU A 69 -4.94 16.25 -5.31
CA GLU A 69 -5.28 14.95 -5.88
C GLU A 69 -4.11 14.10 -6.43
N VAL A 70 -4.01 12.86 -5.92
CA VAL A 70 -3.11 11.79 -6.40
C VAL A 70 -1.71 11.71 -5.74
N LEU A 71 -1.50 12.34 -4.56
CA LEU A 71 -0.27 12.13 -3.78
C LEU A 71 -0.46 11.28 -2.52
N PHE A 72 0.22 10.13 -2.46
CA PHE A 72 0.26 9.27 -1.28
C PHE A 72 1.57 9.45 -0.51
N ILE A 73 1.48 9.82 0.78
CA ILE A 73 2.65 9.87 1.67
C ILE A 73 2.64 8.67 2.60
N PHE A 74 3.50 7.71 2.29
CA PHE A 74 3.82 6.53 3.11
C PHE A 74 4.99 6.85 4.01
N THR A 75 4.73 7.22 5.27
CA THR A 75 5.81 7.35 6.24
C THR A 75 6.07 6.00 6.90
N LEU A 76 7.15 5.32 6.56
CA LEU A 76 7.57 4.15 7.32
C LEU A 76 8.13 4.60 8.66
N SER A 77 7.38 4.36 9.73
CA SER A 77 7.79 4.67 11.09
C SER A 77 8.25 3.37 11.75
N LEU A 78 9.43 2.90 11.33
CA LEU A 78 10.00 1.64 11.80
C LEU A 78 10.83 1.85 13.07
N PRO A 79 10.66 1.02 14.11
CA PRO A 79 11.61 0.91 15.20
C PRO A 79 13.02 0.58 14.68
N ARG A 80 14.07 1.00 15.40
CA ARG A 80 15.48 0.77 15.01
C ARG A 80 15.80 -0.70 14.68
N ALA A 81 15.17 -1.64 15.39
CA ALA A 81 15.35 -3.08 15.18
C ALA A 81 14.82 -3.60 13.83
N LEU A 82 13.96 -2.82 13.17
CA LEU A 82 13.31 -3.15 11.89
C LEU A 82 13.82 -2.29 10.73
N LYS A 83 14.87 -1.47 10.94
CA LYS A 83 15.37 -0.53 9.93
C LYS A 83 15.76 -1.18 8.60
N GLU A 84 16.20 -2.45 8.60
CA GLU A 84 16.54 -3.19 7.37
C GLU A 84 15.34 -3.39 6.43
N TYR A 85 14.13 -3.45 6.96
CA TYR A 85 12.92 -3.62 6.15
C TYR A 85 12.57 -2.37 5.36
N TYR A 86 13.22 -1.23 5.66
CA TYR A 86 13.09 -0.02 4.89
C TYR A 86 13.52 -0.22 3.43
N SER A 87 14.69 -0.82 3.20
CA SER A 87 15.18 -1.06 1.83
C SER A 87 14.33 -2.07 1.10
N VAL A 88 13.83 -3.09 1.80
CA VAL A 88 12.95 -4.10 1.22
C VAL A 88 11.63 -3.48 0.75
N LEU A 89 10.96 -2.70 1.60
CA LEU A 89 9.73 -2.03 1.23
C LEU A 89 9.95 -0.97 0.13
N LYS A 90 11.09 -0.29 0.14
CA LYS A 90 11.51 0.59 -0.95
C LYS A 90 11.59 -0.15 -2.28
N GLU A 91 12.25 -1.30 -2.32
CA GLU A 91 12.40 -2.12 -3.51
C GLU A 91 11.06 -2.64 -4.03
N ILE A 92 10.18 -3.13 -3.14
CA ILE A 92 8.84 -3.60 -3.50
C ILE A 92 8.02 -2.48 -4.17
N ILE A 93 8.01 -1.30 -3.55
CA ILE A 93 7.25 -0.15 -4.07
C ILE A 93 7.85 0.31 -5.41
N ASN A 94 9.17 0.46 -5.50
CA ASN A 94 9.83 0.87 -6.74
C ASN A 94 9.57 -0.12 -7.87
N HIS A 95 9.71 -1.43 -7.60
CA HIS A 95 9.49 -2.44 -8.63
C HIS A 95 8.05 -2.46 -9.14
N SER A 96 7.08 -2.29 -8.23
CA SER A 96 5.66 -2.21 -8.58
C SER A 96 5.30 -0.92 -9.33
N LEU A 97 6.17 0.09 -9.27
CA LEU A 97 6.02 1.41 -9.85
C LEU A 97 7.07 1.71 -10.95
N ASP A 98 7.80 0.71 -11.44
CA ASP A 98 8.99 0.82 -12.32
C ASP A 98 8.76 1.57 -13.67
N TYR A 99 7.54 2.07 -13.91
CA TYR A 99 7.14 2.84 -15.09
C TYR A 99 6.59 4.24 -14.77
N MET A 100 6.74 4.75 -13.55
CA MET A 100 6.10 6.01 -13.11
C MET A 100 7.06 6.91 -12.35
N ASP A 101 6.82 8.22 -12.44
CA ASP A 101 7.55 9.28 -11.71
C ASP A 101 7.29 9.20 -10.18
N ALA A 102 7.66 8.08 -9.56
CA ALA A 102 7.69 7.91 -8.12
C ALA A 102 9.00 8.53 -7.60
N TYR A 103 8.90 9.67 -6.93
CA TYR A 103 10.06 10.31 -6.31
C TYR A 103 10.07 10.05 -4.80
N ILE A 104 11.12 9.38 -4.32
CA ILE A 104 11.31 9.14 -2.90
C ILE A 104 12.06 10.33 -2.30
N VAL A 105 11.45 11.01 -1.33
CA VAL A 105 12.12 12.04 -0.53
C VAL A 105 12.72 11.39 0.71
N GLU A 106 13.98 10.96 0.62
CA GLU A 106 14.71 10.49 1.80
C GLU A 106 15.00 11.67 2.74
N VAL A 107 14.16 11.82 3.78
CA VAL A 107 14.41 12.78 4.85
C VAL A 107 15.34 12.13 5.87
N GLU A 108 16.65 12.25 5.69
CA GLU A 108 17.59 11.90 6.76
C GLU A 108 17.51 12.94 7.88
N SER A 109 16.97 12.54 9.02
CA SER A 109 16.94 13.33 10.24
C SER A 109 17.24 12.41 11.41
N GLU A 110 18.09 12.87 12.34
CA GLU A 110 18.50 12.15 13.55
C GLU A 110 17.33 11.60 14.40
N TRP A 111 16.10 12.06 14.16
CA TRP A 111 14.90 11.67 14.90
C TRP A 111 13.65 11.42 14.03
N ARG A 112 13.73 11.43 12.69
CA ARG A 112 12.53 11.29 11.83
C ARG A 112 12.66 10.18 10.78
N CYS A 113 11.68 9.31 10.85
CA CYS A 113 11.25 8.30 9.89
C CYS A 113 11.50 8.75 8.45
N ASN A 114 12.19 7.94 7.63
CA ASN A 114 12.29 8.28 6.22
C ASN A 114 10.88 8.18 5.61
N GLU A 115 10.49 9.20 4.84
CA GLU A 115 9.18 9.30 4.23
C GLU A 115 9.25 8.76 2.80
N PHE A 116 8.38 7.83 2.43
CA PHE A 116 8.16 7.44 1.04
C PHE A 116 7.00 8.24 0.48
N HIS A 117 7.26 8.92 -0.61
CA HIS A 117 6.25 9.64 -1.37
C HIS A 117 6.11 8.89 -2.69
N PHE A 118 4.89 8.57 -3.10
CA PHE A 118 4.67 8.06 -4.43
C PHE A 118 3.32 8.52 -5.00
N SER A 119 3.31 8.68 -6.31
CA SER A 119 2.12 8.97 -7.08
C SER A 119 1.48 7.67 -7.53
N CYS A 120 0.15 7.63 -7.51
CA CYS A 120 -0.63 6.50 -7.97
C CYS A 120 -1.08 6.69 -9.43
N HIS A 121 -1.39 5.57 -10.11
CA HIS A 121 -1.88 5.57 -11.48
C HIS A 121 -2.73 4.32 -11.72
N ASP A 122 -3.69 4.47 -12.62
CA ASP A 122 -4.73 3.49 -12.94
C ASP A 122 -4.21 2.15 -13.52
N GLN A 123 -2.94 2.07 -13.95
CA GLN A 123 -2.36 0.86 -14.55
C GLN A 123 -1.66 -0.06 -13.54
N VAL A 124 -1.54 0.37 -12.28
CA VAL A 124 -0.90 -0.42 -11.22
C VAL A 124 -1.89 -1.42 -10.67
N GLN A 125 -1.47 -2.68 -10.56
CA GLN A 125 -2.24 -3.72 -9.87
C GLN A 125 -2.01 -3.63 -8.36
N TYR A 126 -2.81 -2.80 -7.68
CA TYR A 126 -2.63 -2.48 -6.26
C TYR A 126 -2.84 -3.67 -5.33
N SER A 127 -3.62 -4.68 -5.73
CA SER A 127 -3.72 -5.92 -4.97
C SER A 127 -2.40 -6.68 -4.86
N SER A 128 -1.56 -6.65 -5.90
CA SER A 128 -0.22 -7.27 -5.86
C SER A 128 0.70 -6.51 -4.90
N LEU A 129 0.77 -5.19 -5.07
CA LEU A 129 1.56 -4.32 -4.20
C LEU A 129 1.14 -4.46 -2.72
N LEU A 130 -0.16 -4.49 -2.45
CA LEU A 130 -0.71 -4.69 -1.09
C LEU A 130 -0.25 -6.02 -0.49
N LYS A 131 -0.28 -7.09 -1.29
CA LYS A 131 0.10 -8.43 -0.85
C LYS A 131 1.59 -8.50 -0.48
N ASP A 132 2.45 -7.89 -1.28
CA ASP A 132 3.90 -7.87 -1.06
C ASP A 132 4.25 -7.05 0.19
N ILE A 133 3.64 -5.86 0.35
CA ILE A 133 3.79 -5.04 1.57
C ILE A 133 3.31 -5.81 2.82
N LEU A 134 2.16 -6.48 2.73
CA LEU A 134 1.59 -7.24 3.84
C LEU A 134 2.47 -8.41 4.26
N LEU A 135 3.13 -9.08 3.32
CA LEU A 135 4.08 -10.14 3.61
C LEU A 135 5.20 -9.61 4.51
N GLU A 136 5.77 -8.46 4.17
CA GLU A 136 6.84 -7.83 4.95
C GLU A 136 6.36 -7.39 6.34
N PHE A 137 5.15 -6.84 6.46
CA PHE A 137 4.58 -6.52 7.77
C PHE A 137 4.41 -7.75 8.67
N LYS A 138 4.03 -8.90 8.10
CA LYS A 138 3.97 -10.17 8.85
C LYS A 138 5.36 -10.62 9.29
N MET A 139 6.37 -10.49 8.42
CA MET A 139 7.76 -10.84 8.75
C MET A 139 8.31 -9.94 9.87
N MET A 140 8.07 -8.63 9.80
CA MET A 140 8.42 -7.67 10.86
C MET A 140 7.78 -8.05 12.20
N LYS A 141 6.50 -8.43 12.20
CA LYS A 141 5.77 -8.84 13.41
C LYS A 141 6.35 -10.10 14.04
N ILE A 142 6.70 -11.10 13.23
CA ILE A 142 7.38 -12.31 13.71
C ILE A 142 8.72 -11.94 14.36
N LYS A 143 9.49 -11.06 13.70
CA LYS A 143 10.78 -10.60 14.23
C LYS A 143 10.61 -9.86 15.56
N GLU A 144 9.67 -8.94 15.67
CA GLU A 144 9.39 -8.18 16.90
C GLU A 144 9.03 -9.09 18.10
N VAL A 145 8.18 -10.10 17.89
CA VAL A 145 7.81 -11.08 18.93
C VAL A 145 9.04 -11.86 19.42
N ASN A 146 9.93 -12.25 18.51
CA ASN A 146 11.14 -13.00 18.86
C ASN A 146 12.20 -12.17 19.61
N TYR A 147 12.19 -10.84 19.47
CA TYR A 147 13.10 -9.94 20.21
C TYR A 147 12.57 -9.53 21.59
N THR A 148 11.27 -9.73 21.84
CA THR A 148 10.60 -9.37 23.10
C THR A 148 10.30 -10.58 24.00
N SER A 149 10.64 -11.79 23.54
CA SER A 149 10.57 -13.06 24.28
C SER A 149 11.93 -13.46 24.83
#